data_AF-A0A426X2P7-F1
#
_entry.id   AF-A0A426X2P7-F1
#
_cell.length_a   1.000
_cell.length_b   1.000
_cell.length_c   1.000
_cell.angle_alpha   90.00
_cell.angle_beta   90.00
_cell.angle_gamma   90.00
#
_symmetry.space_group_name_H-M   'P 1'
#
loop_
_entity.id
_entity.type
_entity.pdbx_description
1 polymer ?
#
loop_
_entity_poly.entity_id
_entity_poly.type
_entity_poly.pdbx_seq_one_letter_code
_entity_poly.pdbx_strand_id
1 'polypeptide(L)'
;MAPALVHRDRNTICVMDASCGLGVSLVDRLLQRGYTVHAAAYNHGDSSGNLKRLSGENTRLKLFQADPFDYHSIVEAMKGCSGLFYTFEPPQDQFYDELMVEIEVRAAHNVLEACAQVETIERVVFTSSVTAVVWSENQEPVTDVDERGWSEPSFCRTFKVI
;
A
#
# COMPACT_ATOMS: atom_id res chain seq x y z
N MET A 1 36.67 0.78 -0.48
CA MET A 1 35.82 0.18 0.57
C MET A 1 34.75 -0.62 -0.14
N ALA A 2 34.66 -1.93 0.08
CA ALA A 2 33.58 -2.75 -0.46
C ALA A 2 32.28 -2.42 0.29
N PRO A 3 31.11 -2.35 -0.36
CA PRO A 3 29.86 -2.17 0.36
C PRO A 3 29.64 -3.40 1.24
N ALA A 4 29.23 -3.18 2.48
CA ALA A 4 28.83 -4.26 3.37
C ALA A 4 27.72 -5.07 2.67
N LEU A 5 27.89 -6.39 2.58
CA LEU A 5 26.87 -7.31 2.10
C LEU A 5 25.66 -7.20 3.04
N VAL A 6 24.70 -6.35 2.67
CA VAL A 6 23.38 -6.32 3.32
C VAL A 6 22.79 -7.72 3.13
N HIS A 7 22.59 -8.44 4.23
CA HIS A 7 22.00 -9.77 4.20
C HIS A 7 20.57 -9.64 3.64
N ARG A 8 20.41 -9.97 2.35
CA ARG A 8 19.12 -9.89 1.65
C ARG A 8 18.33 -11.15 1.97
N ASP A 9 17.38 -11.05 2.89
CA ASP A 9 16.31 -12.03 2.96
C ASP A 9 15.32 -11.74 1.83
N ARG A 10 15.50 -12.43 0.70
CA ARG A 10 14.62 -12.35 -0.49
C ARG A 10 13.17 -12.77 -0.22
N ASN A 11 12.89 -13.25 0.99
CA ASN A 11 11.58 -13.71 1.43
C ASN A 11 10.90 -12.74 2.40
N THR A 12 11.47 -11.56 2.66
CA THR A 12 10.83 -10.54 3.51
C THR A 12 10.10 -9.52 2.64
N ILE A 13 8.82 -9.32 2.91
CA ILE A 13 7.92 -8.42 2.17
C ILE A 13 7.28 -7.44 3.14
N CYS A 14 7.25 -6.15 2.78
CA CYS A 14 6.51 -5.13 3.51
C CYS A 14 5.09 -5.02 2.93
N VAL A 15 4.09 -4.88 3.80
CA VAL A 15 2.72 -4.50 3.43
C VAL A 15 2.42 -3.19 4.13
N MET A 16 2.24 -2.11 3.35
CA MET A 16 1.85 -0.80 3.85
C MET A 16 0.34 -0.74 4.03
N ASP A 17 -0.10 -0.07 5.09
CA ASP A 17 -1.50 -0.09 5.54
C ASP A 17 -2.05 -1.52 5.75
N ALA A 18 -1.25 -2.37 6.39
CA ALA A 18 -1.60 -3.77 6.61
C ALA A 18 -2.88 -3.98 7.46
N SER A 19 -3.35 -2.95 8.16
CA SER A 19 -4.57 -2.97 8.97
C SER A 19 -5.85 -2.90 8.17
N CYS A 20 -5.79 -2.47 6.92
CA CYS A 20 -6.94 -2.35 6.03
C CYS A 20 -7.44 -3.74 5.58
N GLY A 21 -8.65 -3.82 5.01
CA GLY A 21 -9.27 -5.12 4.68
C GLY A 21 -8.45 -5.95 3.70
N LEU A 22 -7.91 -5.29 2.67
CA LEU A 22 -7.02 -5.90 1.70
C LEU A 22 -5.64 -6.21 2.31
N GLY A 23 -5.10 -5.31 3.13
CA GLY A 23 -3.83 -5.45 3.82
C GLY A 23 -3.77 -6.72 4.67
N VAL A 24 -4.78 -6.97 5.49
CA VAL A 24 -4.90 -8.19 6.31
C VAL A 24 -4.90 -9.44 5.44
N SER A 25 -5.63 -9.40 4.32
CA SER A 25 -5.72 -10.53 3.38
C SER A 25 -4.38 -10.80 2.67
N LEU A 26 -3.63 -9.74 2.32
CA LEU A 26 -2.30 -9.85 1.75
C LEU A 26 -1.31 -10.45 2.76
N VAL A 27 -1.34 -9.98 4.02
CA VAL A 27 -0.50 -10.49 5.10
C VAL A 27 -0.72 -11.99 5.29
N ASP A 28 -1.97 -12.44 5.49
CA ASP A 28 -2.30 -13.86 5.66
C ASP A 28 -1.80 -14.70 4.47
N ARG A 29 -2.09 -14.24 3.25
CA ARG A 29 -1.73 -14.95 2.02
C ARG A 29 -0.21 -15.03 1.78
N LEU A 30 0.56 -14.01 2.17
CA LEU A 30 2.03 -14.03 2.10
C LEU A 30 2.62 -14.98 3.15
N LEU A 31 2.08 -14.97 4.38
CA LEU A 31 2.51 -15.85 5.46
C LEU A 31 2.26 -17.33 5.14
N GLN A 32 1.11 -17.65 4.53
CA GLN A 32 0.77 -18.99 4.02
C GLN A 32 1.72 -19.47 2.92
N ARG A 33 2.27 -18.53 2.13
CA ARG A 33 3.29 -18.82 1.11
C ARG A 33 4.72 -18.89 1.68
N GLY A 34 4.89 -18.74 2.99
CA GLY A 34 6.18 -18.88 3.66
C GLY A 34 7.05 -17.61 3.67
N TYR A 35 6.50 -16.47 3.27
CA TYR A 35 7.20 -15.20 3.39
C TYR A 35 7.28 -14.73 4.85
N THR A 36 8.33 -13.97 5.16
CA THR A 36 8.38 -13.07 6.31
C THR A 36 7.67 -11.78 5.93
N VAL A 37 6.77 -11.31 6.78
CA VAL A 37 5.94 -10.14 6.49
C VAL A 37 6.20 -9.06 7.53
N HIS A 38 6.59 -7.88 7.05
CA HIS A 38 6.57 -6.64 7.82
C HIS A 38 5.23 -5.94 7.55
N ALA A 39 4.32 -6.01 8.51
CA ALA A 39 2.99 -5.39 8.41
C ALA A 39 3.05 -3.99 9.03
N ALA A 40 3.07 -2.96 8.18
CA ALA A 40 3.01 -1.57 8.59
C ALA A 40 1.54 -1.14 8.71
N ALA A 41 1.05 -0.97 9.92
CA ALA A 41 -0.32 -0.54 10.19
C ALA A 41 -0.37 0.97 10.40
N TYR A 42 -1.30 1.62 9.70
CA TYR A 42 -1.66 2.99 9.98
C TYR A 42 -2.64 3.03 11.15
N ASN A 43 -2.71 4.16 11.83
CA ASN A 43 -3.49 4.28 13.06
C ASN A 43 -4.99 4.48 12.75
N HIS A 44 -5.65 3.48 12.15
CA HIS A 44 -7.08 3.50 11.80
C HIS A 44 -7.99 2.96 12.92
N GLY A 45 -7.75 3.35 14.18
CA GLY A 45 -8.55 2.85 15.31
C GLY A 45 -8.37 1.35 15.60
N ASP A 46 -9.43 0.69 16.09
CA ASP A 46 -9.37 -0.68 16.67
C ASP A 46 -9.14 -1.82 15.66
N SER A 47 -8.97 -1.49 14.37
CA SER A 47 -8.70 -2.40 13.24
C SER A 47 -7.43 -3.26 13.42
N SER A 48 -6.57 -2.91 14.37
CA SER A 48 -5.37 -3.67 14.74
C SER A 48 -5.66 -5.07 15.31
N GLY A 49 -6.90 -5.36 15.74
CA GLY A 49 -7.26 -6.63 16.36
C GLY A 49 -7.00 -7.85 15.48
N ASN A 50 -7.26 -7.77 14.18
CA ASN A 50 -7.06 -8.89 13.25
C ASN A 50 -5.57 -9.18 13.02
N LEU A 51 -4.75 -8.15 12.84
CA LEU A 51 -3.29 -8.31 12.73
C LEU A 51 -2.65 -8.85 14.01
N LYS A 52 -3.13 -8.41 15.18
CA LYS A 52 -2.63 -8.90 16.48
C LYS A 52 -2.92 -10.39 16.66
N ARG A 53 -4.10 -10.86 16.22
CA ARG A 53 -4.43 -12.30 16.23
C ARG A 53 -3.47 -13.10 15.35
N LEU A 54 -3.23 -12.65 14.11
CA LEU A 54 -2.27 -13.29 13.21
C LEU A 54 -0.83 -13.27 13.76
N SER A 55 -0.45 -12.21 14.48
CA SER A 55 0.90 -12.05 15.02
C SER A 55 1.19 -12.97 16.20
N GLY A 56 0.20 -13.26 17.04
CA GLY A 56 0.36 -14.18 18.19
C GLY A 56 0.72 -15.61 17.78
N GLU A 57 0.43 -15.99 16.53
CA GLU A 57 0.57 -17.36 16.03
C GLU A 57 1.77 -17.55 15.10
N ASN A 58 2.43 -16.46 14.66
CA ASN A 58 3.38 -16.53 13.56
C ASN A 58 4.66 -15.69 13.77
N THR A 59 5.79 -16.38 13.95
CA THR A 59 7.12 -15.75 14.11
C THR A 59 7.63 -15.03 12.87
N ARG A 60 7.00 -15.25 11.69
CA ARG A 60 7.31 -14.58 10.44
C ARG A 60 6.56 -13.26 10.24
N LEU A 61 5.62 -12.91 11.13
CA LEU A 61 4.91 -11.63 11.09
C LEU A 61 5.54 -10.65 12.07
N LYS A 62 5.93 -9.47 11.59
CA LYS A 62 6.39 -8.34 12.40
C LYS A 62 5.46 -7.16 12.19
N LEU A 63 4.93 -6.61 13.28
CA LEU A 63 4.05 -5.44 13.24
C LEU A 63 4.88 -4.17 13.40
N PHE A 64 4.61 -3.19 12.55
CA PHE A 64 5.18 -1.85 12.61
C PHE A 64 4.05 -0.84 12.69
N GLN A 65 4.22 0.17 13.52
CA GLN A 65 3.38 1.36 13.48
C GLN A 65 3.99 2.32 12.48
N ALA A 66 3.25 2.67 11.43
CA ALA A 66 3.72 3.56 10.38
C ALA A 66 2.75 4.73 10.19
N ASP A 67 3.30 5.85 9.76
CA ASP A 67 2.57 7.02 9.28
C ASP A 67 3.08 7.32 7.86
N PRO A 68 2.21 7.33 6.83
CA PRO A 68 2.63 7.61 5.45
C PRO A 68 3.18 9.04 5.26
N PHE A 69 3.08 9.91 6.27
CA PHE A 69 3.67 11.26 6.29
C PHE A 69 4.93 11.36 7.15
N ASP A 70 5.33 10.28 7.84
CA ASP A 70 6.61 10.17 8.54
C ASP A 70 7.55 9.21 7.80
N TYR A 71 8.47 9.79 7.04
CA TYR A 71 9.50 9.07 6.28
C TYR A 71 10.30 8.09 7.15
N HIS A 72 10.57 8.41 8.41
CA HIS A 72 11.34 7.54 9.29
C HIS A 72 10.57 6.24 9.58
N SER A 73 9.29 6.36 9.96
CA SER A 73 8.43 5.19 10.21
C SER A 73 8.28 4.29 8.99
N ILE A 74 8.21 4.89 7.79
CA ILE A 74 8.13 4.19 6.51
C ILE A 74 9.41 3.36 6.27
N VAL A 75 10.57 3.99 6.38
CA VAL A 75 11.87 3.33 6.17
C VAL A 75 12.11 2.25 7.21
N GLU A 76 11.73 2.47 8.47
CA GLU A 76 11.86 1.48 9.53
C GLU A 76 11.07 0.21 9.21
N ALA A 77 9.81 0.35 8.78
CA ALA A 77 8.97 -0.79 8.41
C ALA A 77 9.53 -1.57 7.20
N MET A 78 10.14 -0.89 6.24
CA MET A 78 10.68 -1.51 5.03
C MET A 78 12.08 -2.11 5.19
N LYS A 79 12.78 -1.82 6.29
CA LYS A 79 14.18 -2.22 6.45
C LYS A 79 14.35 -3.74 6.35
N GLY A 80 15.18 -4.17 5.39
CA GLY A 80 15.44 -5.58 5.12
C GLY A 80 14.36 -6.29 4.28
N CYS A 81 13.32 -5.57 3.84
CA CYS A 81 12.36 -6.10 2.88
C CYS A 81 12.94 -6.07 1.47
N SER A 82 12.55 -7.06 0.67
CA SER A 82 12.92 -7.20 -0.74
C SER A 82 11.85 -6.71 -1.71
N GLY A 83 10.64 -6.49 -1.21
CA GLY A 83 9.55 -5.90 -1.96
C GLY A 83 8.47 -5.35 -1.05
N LEU A 84 7.57 -4.58 -1.63
CA LEU A 84 6.50 -3.88 -0.93
C LEU A 84 5.17 -3.99 -1.67
N PHE A 85 4.10 -4.25 -0.92
CA PHE A 85 2.74 -4.00 -1.34
C PHE A 85 2.29 -2.67 -0.76
N TYR A 86 1.99 -1.71 -1.63
CA TYR A 86 1.36 -0.47 -1.23
C TYR A 86 -0.15 -0.62 -1.34
N THR A 87 -0.81 -0.48 -0.20
CA THR A 87 -2.24 -0.28 -0.08
C THR A 87 -2.47 0.99 0.73
N PHE A 88 -3.57 1.68 0.44
CA PHE A 88 -4.02 2.82 1.20
C PHE A 88 -5.54 2.77 1.19
N GLU A 89 -6.14 2.65 2.37
CA GLU A 89 -7.59 2.77 2.54
C GLU A 89 -7.88 4.08 3.31
N PRO A 90 -8.64 5.01 2.73
CA PRO A 90 -9.00 6.24 3.43
C PRO A 90 -9.82 5.91 4.69
N PRO A 91 -9.73 6.72 5.75
CA PRO A 91 -10.55 6.53 6.94
C PRO A 91 -12.06 6.54 6.61
N GLN A 92 -12.83 5.59 7.17
CA GLN A 92 -14.25 5.40 6.86
C GLN A 92 -15.14 6.63 7.13
N ASP A 93 -14.72 7.53 8.02
CA ASP A 93 -15.48 8.73 8.41
C ASP A 93 -15.18 9.96 7.53
N GLN A 94 -14.32 9.83 6.51
CA GLN A 94 -13.94 10.95 5.65
C GLN A 94 -14.63 10.85 4.28
N PHE A 95 -15.23 11.96 3.85
CA PHE A 95 -15.71 12.08 2.48
C PHE A 95 -14.51 12.09 1.54
N TYR A 96 -14.66 11.39 0.41
CA TYR A 96 -13.66 11.45 -0.64
C TYR A 96 -13.82 12.78 -1.39
N ASP A 97 -12.97 13.74 -1.07
CA ASP A 97 -12.94 15.09 -1.62
C ASP A 97 -11.53 15.43 -2.14
N GLU A 98 -11.34 16.67 -2.60
CA GLU A 98 -10.03 17.10 -3.13
C GLU A 98 -8.91 16.98 -2.08
N LEU A 99 -9.22 17.16 -0.79
CA LEU A 99 -8.25 16.99 0.28
C LEU A 99 -7.84 15.53 0.41
N MET A 100 -8.79 14.59 0.33
CA MET A 100 -8.47 13.16 0.34
C MET A 100 -7.57 12.77 -0.83
N VAL A 101 -7.86 13.29 -2.04
CA VAL A 101 -7.02 13.06 -3.22
C VAL A 101 -5.58 13.52 -2.96
N GLU A 102 -5.39 14.70 -2.39
CA GLU A 102 -4.05 15.21 -2.05
C GLU A 102 -3.34 14.36 -0.99
N ILE A 103 -4.09 13.89 0.02
CA ILE A 103 -3.58 12.99 1.08
C ILE A 103 -3.09 11.67 0.46
N GLU A 104 -3.88 11.03 -0.40
CA GLU A 104 -3.52 9.77 -1.04
C GLU A 104 -2.31 9.91 -1.96
N VAL A 105 -2.29 10.95 -2.79
CA VAL A 105 -1.15 11.23 -3.69
C VAL A 105 0.12 11.45 -2.89
N ARG A 106 0.05 12.22 -1.79
CA ARG A 106 1.20 12.50 -0.95
C ARG A 106 1.67 11.26 -0.18
N ALA A 107 0.74 10.46 0.34
CA ALA A 107 1.05 9.20 1.01
C ALA A 107 1.76 8.23 0.06
N ALA A 108 1.23 8.06 -1.16
CA ALA A 108 1.82 7.24 -2.20
C ALA A 108 3.23 7.74 -2.57
N HIS A 109 3.38 9.05 -2.80
CA HIS A 109 4.66 9.65 -3.14
C HIS A 109 5.72 9.37 -2.07
N ASN A 110 5.41 9.61 -0.80
CA ASN A 110 6.35 9.39 0.30
C ASN A 110 6.82 7.92 0.38
N VAL A 111 5.89 6.96 0.24
CA VAL A 111 6.24 5.54 0.29
C VAL A 111 7.08 5.14 -0.93
N LEU A 112 6.72 5.58 -2.13
CA LEU A 112 7.46 5.25 -3.36
C LEU A 112 8.85 5.90 -3.37
N GLU A 113 8.97 7.14 -2.89
CA GLU A 113 10.26 7.81 -2.71
C GLU A 113 11.14 7.05 -1.72
N ALA A 114 10.59 6.64 -0.57
CA ALA A 114 11.32 5.84 0.39
C ALA A 114 11.73 4.46 -0.18
N CYS A 115 10.87 3.82 -0.98
CA CYS A 115 11.23 2.58 -1.70
C CYS A 115 12.42 2.78 -2.64
N ALA A 116 12.49 3.91 -3.34
CA ALA A 116 13.59 4.23 -4.24
C ALA A 116 14.93 4.45 -3.51
N GLN A 117 14.89 4.85 -2.25
CA GLN A 117 16.08 5.09 -1.42
C GLN A 117 16.53 3.86 -0.62
N VAL A 118 15.66 2.86 -0.42
CA VAL A 118 16.00 1.63 0.31
C VAL A 118 16.56 0.58 -0.65
N GLU A 119 17.88 0.38 -0.59
CA GLU A 119 18.63 -0.51 -1.51
C GLU A 119 18.16 -1.98 -1.57
N THR A 120 17.42 -2.44 -0.56
CA THR A 120 16.91 -3.82 -0.53
C THR A 120 15.60 -3.99 -1.29
N ILE A 121 14.82 -2.93 -1.52
CA ILE A 121 13.54 -3.00 -2.23
C ILE A 121 13.80 -3.19 -3.72
N GLU A 122 13.35 -4.31 -4.27
CA GLU A 122 13.51 -4.66 -5.69
C GLU A 122 12.21 -4.50 -6.48
N ARG A 123 11.06 -4.60 -5.81
CA ARG A 123 9.74 -4.54 -6.45
C ARG A 123 8.72 -3.86 -5.54
N VAL A 124 7.88 -3.04 -6.15
CA VAL A 124 6.69 -2.46 -5.52
C VAL A 124 5.46 -2.89 -6.29
N VAL A 125 4.45 -3.37 -5.58
CA VAL A 125 3.10 -3.62 -6.11
C VAL A 125 2.20 -2.52 -5.57
N PHE A 126 1.75 -1.64 -6.46
CA PHE A 126 0.85 -0.54 -6.11
C PHE A 126 -0.60 -0.97 -6.33
N THR A 127 -1.41 -0.89 -5.29
CA THR A 127 -2.84 -1.20 -5.39
C THR A 127 -3.58 0.03 -5.86
N SER A 128 -3.95 0.05 -7.15
CA SER A 128 -4.88 1.03 -7.70
C SER A 128 -6.32 0.49 -7.67
N SER A 129 -7.23 1.14 -8.37
CA SER A 129 -8.64 0.76 -8.49
C SER A 129 -9.09 0.82 -9.93
N VAL A 130 -10.13 0.05 -10.26
CA VAL A 130 -10.82 0.12 -11.56
C VAL A 130 -11.38 1.52 -11.84
N THR A 131 -11.65 2.32 -10.79
CA THR A 131 -12.07 3.73 -10.91
C THR A 131 -11.03 4.61 -11.61
N ALA A 132 -9.77 4.18 -11.70
CA ALA A 132 -8.73 4.87 -12.45
C ALA A 132 -8.86 4.70 -13.98
N VAL A 133 -9.73 3.82 -14.48
CA VAL A 133 -9.83 3.50 -15.92
C VAL A 133 -11.23 3.53 -16.54
N VAL A 134 -12.32 3.56 -15.76
CA VAL A 134 -13.70 3.41 -16.27
C VAL A 134 -14.47 4.70 -16.50
N TRP A 135 -13.99 5.85 -16.02
CA TRP A 135 -14.76 7.10 -16.05
C TRP A 135 -14.34 7.99 -17.23
N SER A 136 -15.17 8.09 -18.26
CA SER A 136 -14.92 9.00 -19.41
C SER A 136 -16.22 9.62 -19.92
N GLU A 137 -16.12 10.79 -20.56
CA GLU A 137 -17.25 11.51 -21.16
C GLU A 137 -17.85 10.78 -22.37
N ASN A 138 -17.14 9.80 -22.95
CA ASN A 138 -17.65 9.01 -24.06
C ASN A 138 -18.82 8.13 -23.60
N GLN A 139 -20.04 8.51 -24.02
CA GLN A 139 -21.31 7.87 -23.64
C GLN A 139 -21.53 6.46 -24.22
N GLU A 140 -20.61 5.96 -25.04
CA GLU A 140 -20.63 4.55 -25.43
C GLU A 140 -20.11 3.74 -24.24
N PRO A 141 -20.82 2.71 -23.76
CA PRO A 141 -20.31 1.86 -22.69
C PRO A 141 -18.91 1.39 -23.10
N VAL A 142 -17.91 1.62 -22.25
CA VAL A 142 -16.53 1.19 -22.50
C VAL A 142 -16.53 -0.35 -22.55
N THR A 143 -16.79 -0.91 -23.72
CA THR A 143 -16.89 -2.36 -23.93
C THR A 143 -15.51 -3.02 -23.96
N ASP A 144 -14.45 -2.22 -24.03
CA ASP A 144 -13.06 -2.66 -24.11
C ASP A 144 -12.21 -1.79 -23.15
N VAL A 145 -12.22 -2.14 -21.85
CA VAL A 145 -11.33 -1.55 -20.85
C VAL A 145 -10.02 -2.35 -20.89
N ASP A 146 -8.91 -1.69 -21.20
CA ASP A 146 -7.56 -2.27 -21.18
C ASP A 146 -6.63 -1.52 -20.21
N GLU A 147 -5.40 -2.00 -20.06
CA GLU A 147 -4.39 -1.38 -19.17
C GLU A 147 -3.82 -0.06 -19.70
N ARG A 148 -4.28 0.43 -20.86
CA ARG A 148 -3.90 1.72 -21.45
C ARG A 148 -4.97 2.79 -21.20
N GLY A 149 -6.17 2.39 -20.77
CA GLY A 149 -7.27 3.28 -20.42
C GLY A 149 -6.97 4.11 -19.18
N TRP A 150 -7.56 5.31 -19.13
CA TRP A 150 -7.52 6.20 -17.97
C TRP A 150 -8.86 6.91 -17.82
N SER A 151 -9.30 7.06 -16.58
CA SER A 151 -10.42 7.90 -16.22
C SER A 151 -10.08 9.37 -16.43
N GLU A 152 -11.03 10.13 -16.96
CA GLU A 152 -10.89 11.57 -17.21
C GLU A 152 -11.04 12.37 -15.92
N PRO A 153 -10.01 13.14 -15.51
CA PRO A 153 -10.07 13.90 -14.26
C PRO A 153 -11.19 14.95 -14.23
N SER A 154 -11.59 15.50 -15.38
CA SER A 154 -12.73 16.43 -15.47
C SER A 154 -14.03 15.74 -15.08
N PHE A 155 -14.34 14.60 -15.70
CA PHE A 155 -15.51 13.78 -15.39
C PHE A 155 -15.53 13.41 -13.91
N CYS A 156 -14.41 12.91 -13.40
CA CYS A 156 -14.28 12.49 -12.01
C CYS A 156 -14.61 13.59 -11.01
N ARG A 157 -14.08 14.81 -11.22
CA ARG A 157 -14.36 15.97 -10.37
C ARG A 157 -15.81 16.44 -10.47
N THR A 158 -16.37 16.46 -11.68
CA THR A 158 -17.74 16.91 -11.91
C THR A 158 -18.76 15.99 -11.23
N PHE A 159 -18.56 14.68 -11.32
CA PHE A 159 -19.52 13.69 -10.82
C PHE A 159 -19.17 13.12 -9.45
N LYS A 160 -18.02 13.48 -8.86
CA LYS A 160 -17.55 12.97 -7.56
C LYS A 160 -17.57 11.42 -7.51
N VAL A 161 -17.02 10.82 -8.56
CA VAL A 161 -16.95 9.35 -8.75
C VAL A 161 -15.60 8.76 -8.33
N ILE A 162 -14.80 9.58 -7.66
CA ILE A 162 -13.62 9.18 -6.90
C ILE A 162 -13.89 9.60 -5.46
#